data_AF-A0A1X7CCT3-F1
#
_entry.id   AF-A0A1X7CCT3-F1
#
_cell.length_a   1.000
_cell.length_b   1.000
_cell.length_c   1.000
_cell.angle_alpha   90.00
_cell.angle_beta   90.00
_cell.angle_gamma   90.00
#
_symmetry.space_group_name_H-M   'P 1'
#
loop_
_entity.id
_entity.type
_entity.pdbx_description
1 polymer ?
#
loop_
_entity_poly.entity_id
_entity_poly.type
_entity_poly.pdbx_seq_one_letter_code
_entity_poly.pdbx_strand_id
1 'polypeptide(L)'
;MRKKSIHATNFRKVLELFRDDRSEEAIHLLKIIQEDYLELYSENKELRSQIKEVANILDLAECMDFDGQKYWIKEDSDITGPYCQVCYDKEGTLIRLQEREKHWECYCCKNLFAKIPKGITEEKEAPATKFKPPLKLFSSK
;
A
#
# COMPACT_ATOMS: atom_id res chain seq x y z
N MET A 1 13.49 9.69 -21.18
CA MET A 1 13.08 9.63 -22.59
C MET A 1 11.56 9.52 -22.64
N ARG A 2 10.84 10.46 -23.28
CA ARG A 2 9.37 10.42 -23.36
C ARG A 2 8.96 9.37 -24.40
N LYS A 3 8.48 8.20 -23.98
CA LYS A 3 7.83 7.25 -24.89
C LYS A 3 6.59 7.95 -25.47
N LYS A 4 6.60 8.21 -26.79
CA LYS A 4 5.43 8.74 -27.49
C LYS A 4 4.31 7.71 -27.36
N SER A 5 3.18 8.10 -26.78
CA SER A 5 1.98 7.26 -26.74
C SER A 5 1.47 7.06 -28.17
N ILE A 6 1.45 5.81 -28.63
CA ILE A 6 1.23 5.42 -30.03
C ILE A 6 -0.26 5.13 -30.37
N HIS A 7 -1.18 5.24 -29.40
CA HIS A 7 -2.28 4.27 -29.38
C HIS A 7 -3.60 4.57 -30.11
N ALA A 8 -3.87 5.76 -30.63
CA ALA A 8 -5.19 5.98 -31.27
C ALA A 8 -5.21 5.70 -32.78
N THR A 9 -4.16 6.07 -33.50
CA THR A 9 -4.15 6.09 -34.97
C THR A 9 -3.61 4.81 -35.62
N ASN A 10 -2.90 3.97 -34.87
CA ASN A 10 -2.20 2.83 -35.45
C ASN A 10 -3.10 1.65 -35.82
N PHE A 11 -4.20 1.41 -35.09
CA PHE A 11 -5.19 0.40 -35.50
C PHE A 11 -5.87 0.77 -36.82
N ARG A 12 -6.19 2.06 -37.00
CA ARG A 12 -6.68 2.56 -38.29
C ARG A 12 -5.65 2.32 -39.40
N LYS A 13 -4.37 2.54 -39.11
CA LYS A 13 -3.29 2.30 -40.08
C LYS A 13 -3.14 0.82 -40.44
N VAL A 14 -3.27 -0.10 -39.48
CA VAL A 14 -3.32 -1.55 -39.74
C VAL A 14 -4.47 -1.90 -40.69
N LEU A 15 -5.66 -1.33 -40.44
CA LEU A 15 -6.83 -1.55 -41.31
C LEU A 15 -6.62 -1.00 -42.73
N GLU A 16 -5.99 0.16 -42.87
CA GLU A 16 -5.62 0.72 -44.17
C GLU A 16 -4.61 -0.18 -44.90
N LEU A 17 -3.59 -0.69 -44.22
CA LEU A 17 -2.60 -1.60 -44.81
C LEU A 17 -3.23 -2.91 -45.31
N PHE A 18 -4.22 -3.45 -44.59
CA PHE A 18 -4.98 -4.61 -45.07
C PHE A 18 -5.85 -4.29 -46.29
N ARG A 19 -6.41 -3.08 -46.37
CA ARG A 19 -7.19 -2.64 -47.55
C ARG A 19 -6.32 -2.43 -48.78
N ASP A 20 -5.06 -2.03 -48.58
CA ASP A 20 -4.07 -1.81 -49.64
C ASP A 20 -3.34 -3.11 -50.05
N ASP A 21 -3.79 -4.28 -49.58
CA ASP A 21 -3.19 -5.62 -49.82
C ASP A 21 -1.75 -5.77 -49.29
N ARG A 22 -1.33 -4.89 -48.37
CA ARG A 22 0.01 -4.86 -47.73
C ARG A 22 0.02 -5.66 -46.43
N SER A 23 -0.31 -6.94 -46.55
CA SER A 23 -0.55 -7.82 -45.40
C SER A 23 0.67 -8.01 -44.48
N GLU A 24 1.89 -8.09 -45.03
CA GLU A 24 3.11 -8.25 -44.21
C GLU A 24 3.36 -7.05 -43.29
N GLU A 25 3.22 -5.83 -43.82
CA GLU A 25 3.38 -4.59 -43.06
C GLU A 25 2.28 -4.44 -42.01
N ALA A 26 1.05 -4.83 -42.34
CA ALA A 26 -0.08 -4.83 -41.41
C ALA A 26 0.18 -5.77 -40.22
N ILE A 27 0.68 -6.99 -40.48
CA ILE A 27 1.04 -7.97 -39.45
C ILE A 27 2.17 -7.44 -38.57
N HIS A 28 3.21 -6.85 -39.17
CA HIS A 28 4.33 -6.28 -38.42
C HIS A 28 3.87 -5.14 -37.49
N LEU A 29 3.05 -4.23 -38.01
CA LEU A 29 2.50 -3.12 -37.22
C LEU A 29 1.58 -3.64 -36.10
N LEU A 30 0.78 -4.68 -36.36
CA LEU A 30 -0.06 -5.30 -35.34
C LEU A 30 0.78 -5.92 -34.21
N LYS A 31 1.90 -6.58 -34.52
CA LYS A 31 2.83 -7.12 -33.52
C LYS A 31 3.41 -6.03 -32.63
N ILE A 32 3.86 -4.91 -33.21
CA ILE A 32 4.36 -3.76 -32.44
C ILE A 32 3.27 -3.25 -31.49
N ILE A 33 2.05 -3.04 -31.98
CA ILE A 33 0.94 -2.56 -31.14
C ILE A 33 0.64 -3.56 -30.01
N GLN A 34 0.71 -4.86 -30.29
CA GLN A 34 0.51 -5.90 -29.29
C GLN A 34 1.60 -5.88 -28.21
N GLU A 35 2.87 -5.75 -28.60
CA GLU A 35 4.00 -5.63 -27.68
C GLU A 35 3.86 -4.38 -26.79
N ASP A 36 3.56 -3.23 -27.39
CA ASP A 36 3.31 -1.97 -26.66
C ASP A 36 2.13 -2.10 -25.67
N TYR A 37 1.04 -2.76 -26.09
CA TYR A 37 -0.10 -3.00 -25.22
C TYR A 37 0.26 -3.89 -24.03
N LEU A 38 1.03 -4.96 -24.25
CA LEU A 38 1.47 -5.86 -23.19
C LEU A 38 2.39 -5.14 -22.20
N GLU A 39 3.30 -4.30 -22.69
CA GLU A 39 4.18 -3.48 -21.85
C GLU A 39 3.36 -2.51 -20.99
N LEU A 40 2.45 -1.75 -21.60
CA LEU A 40 1.55 -0.83 -20.89
C LEU A 40 0.66 -1.55 -19.88
N TYR A 41 0.13 -2.72 -20.23
CA TYR A 41 -0.69 -3.52 -19.33
C TYR A 41 0.13 -3.99 -18.11
N SER A 42 1.36 -4.46 -18.35
CA SER A 42 2.29 -4.88 -17.29
C SER A 42 2.64 -3.71 -16.36
N GLU A 43 3.02 -2.56 -16.92
CA GLU A 43 3.32 -1.35 -16.15
C GLU A 43 2.09 -0.89 -15.36
N ASN A 44 0.91 -0.88 -15.97
CA ASN A 44 -0.32 -0.49 -15.29
C ASN A 44 -0.66 -1.44 -14.13
N LYS A 45 -0.47 -2.75 -14.32
CA LYS A 45 -0.67 -3.74 -13.26
C LYS A 45 0.29 -3.53 -12.10
N GLU A 46 1.56 -3.29 -12.39
CA GLU A 46 2.60 -3.02 -11.38
C GLU A 46 2.29 -1.74 -10.59
N LEU A 47 2.00 -0.64 -11.28
CA LEU A 47 1.61 0.62 -10.65
C LEU A 47 0.37 0.48 -9.77
N ARG A 48 -0.64 -0.26 -10.22
CA ARG A 48 -1.84 -0.56 -9.40
C ARG A 48 -1.50 -1.36 -8.15
N SER A 49 -0.56 -2.30 -8.26
CA SER A 49 -0.08 -3.09 -7.12
C SER A 49 0.60 -2.20 -6.09
N GLN A 50 1.54 -1.35 -6.53
CA GLN A 50 2.25 -0.41 -5.66
C GLN A 50 1.31 0.58 -4.98
N ILE A 51 0.33 1.12 -5.72
CA ILE A 51 -0.69 2.02 -5.17
C ILE A 51 -1.51 1.31 -4.08
N LYS A 52 -1.89 0.04 -4.30
CA LYS A 52 -2.62 -0.75 -3.31
C LYS A 52 -1.80 -1.00 -2.05
N GLU A 53 -0.52 -1.32 -2.19
CA GLU A 53 0.39 -1.51 -1.06
C GLU A 53 0.52 -0.24 -0.23
N VAL A 54 0.74 0.92 -0.87
CA VAL A 54 0.83 2.21 -0.18
C VAL A 54 -0.47 2.55 0.55
N ALA A 55 -1.64 2.33 -0.08
CA ALA A 55 -2.91 2.56 0.59
C ALA A 55 -3.11 1.68 1.82
N ASN A 56 -2.73 0.39 1.75
CA ASN A 56 -2.80 -0.49 2.92
C ASN A 56 -1.90 -0.01 4.07
N ILE A 57 -0.70 0.51 3.75
CA ILE A 57 0.21 1.10 4.75
C ILE A 57 -0.42 2.33 5.40
N LEU A 58 -1.06 3.20 4.62
CA LEU A 58 -1.75 4.39 5.13
C LEU A 58 -2.93 4.02 6.02
N ASP A 59 -3.76 3.05 5.60
CA ASP A 59 -4.90 2.57 6.37
C ASP A 59 -4.43 2.00 7.72
N LEU A 60 -3.35 1.20 7.73
CA LEU A 60 -2.74 0.69 8.96
C LEU A 60 -2.22 1.81 9.88
N ALA A 61 -1.56 2.82 9.31
CA ALA A 61 -1.06 3.96 10.08
C ALA A 61 -2.19 4.81 10.70
N GLU A 62 -3.34 4.92 10.03
CA GLU A 62 -4.53 5.59 10.60
C GLU A 62 -5.10 4.83 11.82
N CYS A 63 -4.95 3.51 11.87
CA CYS A 63 -5.40 2.67 12.99
C CYS A 63 -4.38 2.59 14.15
N MET A 64 -3.21 3.22 14.04
CA MET A 64 -2.18 3.19 15.07
C MET A 64 -2.37 4.28 16.13
N ASP A 65 -2.33 3.85 17.40
CA ASP A 65 -2.40 4.72 18.56
C ASP A 65 -1.10 4.63 19.38
N PHE A 66 -0.55 5.78 19.75
CA PHE A 66 0.69 5.86 20.53
C PHE A 66 0.38 6.23 21.98
N ASP A 67 0.74 5.36 22.91
CA ASP A 67 0.43 5.57 24.34
C ASP A 67 1.49 6.40 25.11
N GLY A 68 2.45 6.99 24.38
CA GLY A 68 3.59 7.70 24.94
C GLY A 68 4.88 6.88 25.03
N GLN A 69 4.80 5.55 24.90
CA GLN A 69 6.00 4.68 24.86
C GLN A 69 5.96 3.61 23.76
N LYS A 70 4.78 3.11 23.41
CA LYS A 70 4.58 1.99 22.48
C LYS A 70 3.34 2.22 21.63
N TYR A 71 3.30 1.55 20.48
CA TYR A 71 2.15 1.61 19.59
C TYR A 71 1.16 0.49 19.86
N TRP A 72 -0.10 0.79 19.59
CA TRP A 72 -1.24 -0.13 19.62
C TRP A 72 -1.99 0.03 18.30
N ILE A 73 -2.63 -1.04 17.82
CA ILE A 73 -3.52 -0.97 16.67
C ILE A 73 -4.94 -1.09 17.20
N LYS A 74 -5.80 -0.14 16.82
CA LYS A 74 -7.22 -0.10 17.16
C LYS A 74 -8.04 -0.29 15.88
N GLU A 75 -8.57 -1.48 15.68
CA GLU A 75 -9.49 -1.79 14.57
C GLU A 75 -10.86 -2.17 15.16
N ASP A 76 -11.90 -1.42 14.82
CA ASP A 76 -13.27 -1.59 15.30
C ASP A 76 -13.39 -1.75 16.83
N SER A 77 -13.38 -2.98 17.32
CA SER A 77 -13.49 -3.38 18.74
C SER A 77 -12.25 -4.10 19.28
N ASP A 78 -11.27 -4.38 18.44
CA ASP A 78 -10.06 -5.12 18.79
C ASP A 78 -8.87 -4.19 18.96
N ILE A 79 -8.20 -4.33 20.11
CA ILE A 79 -6.94 -3.65 20.40
C ILE A 79 -5.83 -4.69 20.36
N THR A 80 -4.90 -4.54 19.43
CA THR A 80 -3.75 -5.43 19.32
C THR A 80 -2.44 -4.69 19.61
N GLY A 81 -1.48 -5.42 20.18
CA GLY A 81 -0.20 -4.87 20.60
C GLY A 81 0.27 -5.43 21.95
N PRO A 82 1.18 -4.70 22.64
CA PRO A 82 1.85 -3.49 22.16
C PRO A 82 2.97 -3.76 21.15
N TYR A 83 3.29 -2.78 20.32
CA TYR A 83 4.34 -2.82 19.31
C TYR A 83 5.50 -1.87 19.64
N CYS A 84 6.71 -2.25 19.24
CA CYS A 84 7.93 -1.51 19.51
C CYS A 84 7.98 -0.20 18.72
N GLN A 85 7.96 0.94 19.43
CA GLN A 85 8.07 2.27 18.83
C GLN A 85 9.40 2.46 18.07
N VAL A 86 10.52 2.00 18.63
CA VAL A 86 11.84 2.18 17.99
C VAL A 86 11.96 1.44 16.65
N CYS A 87 11.47 0.19 16.57
CA CYS A 87 11.52 -0.57 15.33
C CYS A 87 10.59 0.00 14.26
N TYR A 88 9.41 0.49 14.68
CA TYR A 88 8.46 1.06 13.77
C TYR A 88 8.93 2.42 13.23
N ASP A 89 9.39 3.32 14.09
CA ASP A 89 9.82 4.67 13.67
C ASP A 89 11.08 4.64 12.79
N LYS A 90 11.97 3.65 12.99
CA LYS A 90 13.21 3.54 12.23
C LYS A 90 13.05 2.76 10.92
N GLU A 91 12.30 1.65 10.95
CA GLU A 91 12.28 0.67 9.85
C GLU A 91 10.85 0.38 9.34
N GLY A 92 9.82 1.06 9.85
CA GLY A 92 8.41 0.78 9.53
C GLY A 92 7.92 -0.60 9.99
N THR A 93 8.68 -1.30 10.84
CA THR A 93 8.41 -2.70 11.18
C THR A 93 7.68 -2.83 12.52
N LEU A 94 6.50 -3.45 12.49
CA LEU A 94 5.69 -3.73 13.68
C LEU A 94 6.18 -4.97 14.43
N ILE A 95 7.12 -4.78 15.35
CA ILE A 95 7.60 -5.84 16.24
C ILE A 95 6.73 -5.90 17.50
N ARG A 96 6.02 -7.00 17.70
CA ARG A 96 5.23 -7.21 18.93
C ARG A 96 6.15 -7.32 20.14
N LEU A 97 5.91 -6.49 21.14
CA LEU A 97 6.67 -6.51 22.38
C LEU A 97 6.31 -7.75 23.20
N GLN A 98 7.33 -8.37 23.77
CA GLN A 98 7.20 -9.57 24.59
C GLN A 98 6.96 -9.18 26.04
N GLU A 99 5.98 -9.82 26.67
CA GLU A 99 5.67 -9.54 28.06
C GLU A 99 6.73 -10.14 28.99
N ARG A 100 7.28 -9.32 29.89
CA ARG A 100 8.11 -9.76 31.03
C ARG A 100 7.44 -9.35 32.33
N GLU A 101 7.95 -9.80 33.46
CA GLU A 101 7.33 -9.52 34.77
C GLU A 101 7.15 -8.02 35.02
N LYS A 102 8.19 -7.21 34.80
CA LYS A 102 8.22 -5.76 35.13
C LYS A 102 8.13 -4.82 33.93
N HIS A 103 8.28 -5.32 32.71
CA HIS A 103 8.41 -4.51 31.51
C HIS A 103 7.94 -5.27 30.26
N TRP A 104 7.89 -4.55 29.15
CA TRP A 104 7.78 -5.09 27.81
C TRP A 104 9.14 -5.06 27.14
N GLU A 105 9.51 -6.10 26.41
CA GLU A 105 10.82 -6.22 25.76
C GLU A 105 10.66 -6.43 24.25
N CYS A 106 11.41 -5.68 23.44
CA CYS A 106 11.50 -5.96 22.00
C CYS A 106 12.56 -7.02 21.72
N TYR A 107 12.19 -8.15 21.13
CA TYR A 107 13.19 -9.19 20.79
C TYR A 107 14.17 -8.75 19.67
N CYS A 108 13.75 -7.80 18.82
CA CYS A 108 14.53 -7.32 17.68
C CYS A 108 15.59 -6.30 18.11
N CYS A 109 15.19 -5.18 18.73
CA CYS A 109 16.12 -4.11 19.12
C CYS A 109 16.53 -4.11 20.60
N LYS A 110 16.00 -5.04 21.41
CA LYS A 110 16.29 -5.20 22.85
C LYS A 110 15.89 -4.02 23.75
N ASN A 111 15.16 -3.03 23.23
CA ASN A 111 14.61 -1.95 24.04
C ASN A 111 13.55 -2.46 25.02
N LEU A 112 13.51 -1.83 26.20
CA LEU A 112 12.60 -2.13 27.30
C LEU A 112 11.60 -0.98 27.45
N PHE A 113 10.32 -1.31 27.63
CA PHE A 113 9.22 -0.35 27.75
C PHE A 113 8.45 -0.60 29.05
N ALA A 114 8.00 0.46 29.72
CA ALA A 114 7.32 0.32 30.99
C ALA A 114 5.92 -0.30 30.82
N LYS A 115 5.56 -1.18 31.76
CA LYS A 115 4.15 -1.52 32.03
C LYS A 115 3.58 -0.37 32.85
N ILE A 116 2.89 0.57 32.21
CA ILE A 116 2.24 1.68 32.93
C ILE A 116 1.25 1.04 33.93
N PRO A 117 1.30 1.37 35.25
CA PRO A 117 0.33 0.88 36.21
C PRO A 117 -1.08 1.36 35.84
N LYS A 118 -2.10 0.50 35.94
CA LYS A 118 -3.52 0.80 35.68
C LYS A 118 -4.15 1.76 36.72
N GLY A 119 -3.49 2.84 37.09
CA GLY A 119 -4.02 3.84 38.01
C GLY A 119 -3.64 5.24 37.52
N ILE A 120 -4.67 6.05 37.23
CA ILE A 120 -4.65 7.35 36.55
C ILE A 120 -4.67 7.23 35.02
N THR A 121 -5.72 6.60 34.50
CA THR A 121 -6.27 7.00 33.20
C THR A 121 -7.07 8.27 33.43
N GLU A 122 -6.49 9.43 33.15
CA GLU A 122 -7.31 10.53 32.65
C GLU A 122 -7.91 10.00 31.35
N GLU A 123 -9.19 9.62 31.39
CA GLU A 123 -10.03 9.40 30.22
C GLU A 123 -10.12 10.73 29.47
N LYS A 124 -9.05 11.10 28.76
CA LYS A 124 -9.21 12.01 27.63
C LYS A 124 -9.83 11.14 26.56
N GLU A 125 -11.17 11.23 26.45
CA GLU A 125 -11.89 10.81 25.26
C GLU A 125 -11.10 11.33 24.06
N ALA A 126 -10.33 10.43 23.44
CA ALA A 126 -9.65 10.75 22.19
C ALA A 126 -10.78 11.15 21.23
N PRO A 127 -10.68 12.29 20.55
CA PRO A 127 -11.72 12.73 19.64
C PRO A 127 -11.95 11.59 18.65
N ALA A 128 -13.22 11.13 18.56
CA ALA A 128 -13.60 10.00 17.73
C ALA A 128 -12.97 10.15 16.34
N THR A 129 -11.92 9.38 16.07
CA THR A 129 -11.31 9.31 14.75
C THR A 129 -12.37 8.71 13.86
N LYS A 130 -13.00 9.57 13.06
CA LYS A 130 -13.99 9.13 12.07
C LYS A 130 -13.28 8.13 11.17
N PHE A 131 -13.59 6.84 11.34
CA PHE A 131 -13.13 5.78 10.45
C PHE A 131 -13.43 6.22 9.03
N LYS A 132 -12.38 6.56 8.28
CA LYS A 132 -12.54 6.79 6.86
C LYS A 132 -12.66 5.42 6.21
N PRO A 133 -13.58 5.24 5.25
CA PRO A 133 -13.62 4.00 4.51
C PRO A 133 -12.27 3.77 3.82
N PRO A 134 -11.83 2.51 3.67
CA PRO A 134 -10.57 2.19 3.02
C PRO A 134 -10.51 2.84 1.64
N LEU A 135 -9.32 3.28 1.25
CA LEU A 135 -9.12 4.01 0.00
C LEU A 135 -9.64 3.19 -1.19
N LYS A 136 -10.73 3.64 -1.80
CA LYS A 136 -11.29 3.04 -3.02
C LYS A 136 -10.44 3.47 -4.22
N LEU A 137 -9.31 2.79 -4.40
CA LEU A 137 -8.31 3.19 -5.40
C LEU A 137 -8.74 2.90 -6.84
N PHE A 138 -9.60 1.91 -7.06
CA PHE A 138 -10.04 1.51 -8.40
C PHE A 138 -11.52 1.13 -8.41
N SER A 139 -12.28 1.64 -9.39
CA SER A 139 -13.63 1.16 -9.65
C SER A 139 -13.57 -0.27 -10.17
N SER A 140 -14.11 -1.22 -9.41
CA SER A 140 -14.46 -2.54 -9.95
C SER A 140 -15.48 -2.33 -11.07
N LYS A 141 -15.13 -2.73 -12.29
CA LYS A 141 -16.12 -2.97 -13.34
C LYS A 141 -16.68 -4.38 -13.19
#